data_AF-A0A645B5J9-F1
#
_entry.id   AF-A0A645B5J9-F1
#
_cell.length_a   1.000
_cell.length_b   1.000
_cell.length_c   1.000
_cell.angle_alpha   90.00
_cell.angle_beta   90.00
_cell.angle_gamma   90.00
#
_symmetry.space_group_name_H-M   'P 1'
#
loop_
_entity.id
_entity.type
_entity.pdbx_description
1 polymer ?
#
loop_
_entity_poly.entity_id
_entity_poly.type
_entity_poly.pdbx_seq_one_letter_code
_entity_poly.pdbx_strand_id
1 'polypeptide(L)'
;MKQNEITLNNSTNYNIMGDNFRHGNHGWHSYYHPFLYEYCYHVNDEMMQEPYYKPRSNKLRLVINSNNAKELPDNFRKTIDLANFKDNKVINLNGLANLNASASSQFSENGLAFVKESIGHAMPIIIVDLRQESHGFINGVAISWVDNHNKANKGLTKEAVLTDENTRLQGILLNKPIYIGDITLIPKKLENEKKLVQSYDMSYMRIPVTDNEIPNNDMVDYFIKFVNSLLPNTWLHFHCKAGVGRTTTFIVMYDMMKNAKNVSLQDIMNRQVLLGGKNLLRDEQLLMNRSEQRAKLIKRFYRYCVENNDNFKTTWSQWIRQHRN
;
A
#
# COMPACT_ATOMS: atom_id res chain seq x y z
N MET A 1 -25.98 -14.18 -34.22
CA MET A 1 -24.92 -15.12 -33.83
C MET A 1 -23.96 -15.29 -34.99
N LYS A 2 -22.78 -14.66 -34.93
CA LYS A 2 -21.59 -15.09 -35.67
C LYS A 2 -20.38 -14.71 -34.84
N GLN A 3 -19.59 -15.72 -34.48
CA GLN A 3 -18.26 -15.62 -33.89
C GLN A 3 -17.34 -14.88 -34.86
N ASN A 4 -16.52 -13.96 -34.34
CA ASN A 4 -15.34 -13.49 -35.05
C ASN A 4 -14.13 -14.19 -34.43
N GLU A 5 -13.54 -15.09 -35.21
CA GLU A 5 -12.24 -15.72 -34.98
C GLU A 5 -11.12 -14.68 -35.18
N ILE A 6 -10.09 -14.76 -34.33
CA ILE A 6 -8.88 -13.95 -34.41
C ILE A 6 -7.80 -14.82 -35.06
N THR A 7 -7.39 -14.48 -36.28
CA THR A 7 -6.23 -15.05 -36.95
C THR A 7 -4.95 -14.32 -36.52
N LEU A 8 -4.00 -15.07 -35.98
CA LEU A 8 -2.64 -14.63 -35.65
C LEU A 8 -1.74 -14.81 -36.87
N ASN A 9 -1.22 -13.71 -37.43
CA ASN A 9 -0.09 -13.71 -38.35
C ASN A 9 1.11 -13.09 -37.63
N ASN A 10 2.07 -13.93 -37.22
CA ASN A 10 3.37 -13.51 -36.71
C ASN A 10 4.44 -13.75 -37.78
N SER A 11 4.81 -12.70 -38.51
CA SER A 11 6.09 -12.62 -39.21
C SER A 11 7.07 -11.85 -38.33
N THR A 12 7.99 -12.57 -37.69
CA THR A 12 9.09 -12.00 -36.90
C THR A 12 10.30 -11.74 -37.80
N ASN A 13 10.67 -10.48 -37.98
CA ASN A 13 12.01 -10.07 -38.41
C ASN A 13 12.62 -9.26 -37.27
N TYR A 14 13.53 -9.89 -36.50
CA TYR A 14 14.38 -9.22 -35.53
C TYR A 14 15.69 -8.84 -36.21
N ASN A 15 15.98 -7.55 -36.30
CA ASN A 15 17.32 -7.04 -36.56
C ASN A 15 17.94 -6.56 -35.25
N ILE A 16 19.10 -7.13 -34.94
CA ILE A 16 19.99 -6.80 -33.83
C ILE A 16 20.93 -5.69 -34.28
N MET A 17 20.95 -4.57 -33.55
CA MET A 17 22.09 -3.63 -33.43
C MET A 17 21.88 -2.96 -32.06
N GLY A 18 22.81 -2.94 -31.11
CA GLY A 18 24.26 -2.76 -31.21
C GLY A 18 24.58 -1.51 -30.39
N ASP A 19 25.30 -1.69 -29.28
CA ASP A 19 25.64 -0.71 -28.25
C ASP A 19 26.22 0.63 -28.78
N ASN A 20 25.99 1.70 -28.00
CA ASN A 20 27.00 2.67 -27.54
C ASN A 20 26.32 3.98 -27.11
N PHE A 21 26.44 4.41 -25.85
CA PHE A 21 26.62 5.84 -25.56
C PHE A 21 27.49 6.08 -24.32
N ARG A 22 28.47 6.96 -24.57
CA ARG A 22 29.61 7.37 -23.75
C ARG A 22 29.22 8.19 -22.52
N HIS A 23 30.06 8.10 -21.49
CA HIS A 23 30.07 8.99 -20.33
C HIS A 23 30.32 10.46 -20.71
N GLY A 24 29.57 11.36 -20.08
CA GLY A 24 29.80 12.80 -20.05
C GLY A 24 29.27 13.38 -18.73
N ASN A 25 30.17 14.00 -17.97
CA ASN A 25 30.00 14.51 -16.61
C ASN A 25 28.89 15.56 -16.46
N HIS A 26 27.96 15.35 -15.50
CA HIS A 26 27.43 16.33 -14.55
C HIS A 26 26.61 15.56 -13.49
N GLY A 27 27.24 15.31 -12.33
CA GLY A 27 26.72 14.41 -11.31
C GLY A 27 25.57 15.02 -10.49
N TRP A 28 24.36 14.54 -10.75
CA TRP A 28 23.30 14.48 -9.74
C TRP A 28 23.37 13.09 -9.09
N HIS A 29 23.71 13.05 -7.80
CA HIS A 29 23.71 11.81 -7.05
C HIS A 29 22.26 11.43 -6.71
N SER A 30 21.62 10.70 -7.63
CA SER A 30 20.43 9.92 -7.29
C SER A 30 20.89 8.78 -6.38
N TYR A 31 20.55 8.85 -5.09
CA TYR A 31 20.70 7.70 -4.19
C TYR A 31 19.71 6.61 -4.62
N TYR A 32 20.17 5.75 -5.53
CA TYR A 32 19.52 4.48 -5.81
C TYR A 32 19.59 3.61 -4.55
N HIS A 33 18.43 3.40 -3.93
CA HIS A 33 18.27 2.54 -2.76
C HIS A 33 18.49 1.07 -3.17
N PRO A 34 19.34 0.29 -2.47
CA PRO A 34 19.61 -1.09 -2.83
C PRO A 34 18.49 -1.99 -2.28
N PHE A 35 17.53 -2.32 -3.13
CA PHE A 35 16.81 -3.60 -3.04
C PHE A 35 17.05 -4.36 -4.35
N LEU A 36 18.32 -4.70 -4.59
CA LEU A 36 18.70 -5.74 -5.55
C LEU A 36 18.50 -7.08 -4.84
N TYR A 37 17.54 -7.87 -5.32
CA TYR A 37 17.59 -9.32 -5.10
C TYR A 37 18.40 -9.90 -6.27
N GLU A 38 19.64 -10.30 -6.00
CA GLU A 38 20.35 -11.28 -6.82
C GLU A 38 19.64 -12.62 -6.68
N TYR A 39 19.09 -13.13 -7.78
CA TYR A 39 18.93 -14.56 -7.96
C TYR A 39 19.94 -15.00 -9.01
N CYS A 40 20.92 -15.79 -8.58
CA CYS A 40 21.76 -16.57 -9.47
C CYS A 40 20.85 -17.53 -10.26
N TYR A 41 20.67 -17.28 -11.55
CA TYR A 41 20.17 -18.30 -12.46
C TYR A 41 21.35 -19.19 -12.84
N HIS A 42 21.35 -20.44 -12.37
CA HIS A 42 22.06 -21.49 -13.07
C HIS A 42 21.36 -21.67 -14.40
N VAL A 43 22.04 -21.28 -15.47
CA VAL A 43 21.57 -21.39 -16.85
C VAL A 43 21.64 -22.86 -17.22
N ASN A 44 20.48 -23.49 -17.38
CA ASN A 44 20.31 -24.62 -18.28
C ASN A 44 19.47 -24.11 -19.45
N ASP A 45 19.97 -24.28 -20.66
CA ASP A 45 19.37 -23.84 -21.93
C ASP A 45 18.03 -24.52 -22.22
N GLU A 46 16.96 -24.10 -21.55
CA GLU A 46 15.59 -24.34 -21.99
C GLU A 46 14.81 -23.04 -21.90
N MET A 47 14.23 -22.64 -23.03
CA MET A 47 13.43 -21.41 -23.19
C MET A 47 12.32 -21.36 -22.14
N MET A 48 12.54 -20.62 -21.06
CA MET A 48 11.52 -20.28 -20.07
C MET A 48 10.46 -19.42 -20.76
N GLN A 49 9.38 -20.05 -21.22
CA GLN A 49 8.15 -19.33 -21.52
C GLN A 49 7.67 -18.69 -20.21
N GLU A 50 7.67 -17.35 -20.17
CA GLU A 50 7.01 -16.56 -19.13
C GLU A 50 5.63 -17.18 -18.86
N PRO A 51 5.32 -17.62 -17.62
CA PRO A 51 4.04 -18.26 -17.35
C PRO A 51 2.92 -17.27 -17.68
N TYR A 52 2.12 -17.62 -18.71
CA TYR A 52 0.96 -16.84 -19.13
C TYR A 52 -0.01 -16.72 -17.95
N TYR A 53 0.06 -15.59 -17.23
CA TYR A 53 -0.87 -15.28 -16.16
C TYR A 53 -2.20 -14.89 -16.80
N LYS A 54 -3.15 -15.83 -16.85
CA LYS A 54 -4.54 -15.53 -17.18
C LYS A 54 -5.19 -14.90 -15.95
N PRO A 55 -5.62 -13.63 -15.98
CA PRO A 55 -6.32 -13.02 -14.87
C PRO A 55 -7.55 -13.87 -14.50
N ARG A 56 -7.78 -14.13 -13.21
CA ARG A 56 -8.95 -14.91 -12.77
C ARG A 56 -10.21 -14.32 -13.39
N SER A 57 -11.01 -15.17 -14.06
CA SER A 57 -12.25 -14.79 -14.76
C SER A 57 -13.42 -14.54 -13.81
N ASN A 58 -13.16 -13.85 -12.71
CA ASN A 58 -14.24 -13.32 -11.89
C ASN A 58 -14.80 -12.10 -12.64
N LYS A 59 -16.12 -11.94 -12.66
CA LYS A 59 -16.81 -10.79 -13.26
C LYS A 59 -16.48 -9.53 -12.45
N LEU A 60 -15.29 -9.00 -12.66
CA LEU A 60 -14.77 -7.83 -11.94
C LEU A 60 -15.35 -6.57 -12.57
N ARG A 61 -15.73 -5.64 -11.70
CA ARG A 61 -16.21 -4.32 -12.10
C ARG A 61 -15.11 -3.32 -11.84
N LEU A 62 -14.93 -2.41 -12.79
CA LEU A 62 -14.13 -1.23 -12.56
C LEU A 62 -14.94 -0.26 -11.70
N VAL A 63 -14.30 0.39 -10.73
CA VAL A 63 -14.92 1.44 -9.90
C VAL A 63 -13.97 2.61 -9.75
N ILE A 64 -14.52 3.81 -9.63
CA ILE A 64 -13.78 5.01 -9.24
C ILE A 64 -13.65 5.04 -7.73
N ASN A 65 -12.43 5.24 -7.23
CA ASN A 65 -12.15 5.40 -5.81
C ASN A 65 -12.00 6.88 -5.42
N SER A 66 -11.46 7.71 -6.32
CA SER A 66 -11.29 9.14 -6.10
C SER A 66 -11.26 9.89 -7.43
N ASN A 67 -12.07 10.93 -7.55
CA ASN A 67 -12.03 11.85 -8.69
C ASN A 67 -10.74 12.68 -8.63
N ASN A 68 -10.25 13.15 -9.78
CA ASN A 68 -9.03 13.95 -9.84
C ASN A 68 -9.24 15.42 -9.41
N ALA A 69 -9.93 15.62 -8.28
CA ALA A 69 -10.20 16.90 -7.66
C ALA A 69 -8.99 17.44 -6.89
N LYS A 70 -8.89 18.76 -6.77
CA LYS A 70 -7.81 19.47 -6.05
C LYS A 70 -8.13 19.56 -4.55
N GLU A 71 -8.17 18.42 -3.90
CA GLU A 71 -8.53 18.32 -2.48
C GLU A 71 -7.74 17.19 -1.80
N LEU A 72 -7.66 17.25 -0.47
CA LEU A 72 -7.10 16.14 0.31
C LEU A 72 -8.01 14.91 0.22
N PRO A 73 -7.46 13.68 0.19
CA PRO A 73 -8.25 12.48 0.29
C PRO A 73 -9.01 12.44 1.62
N ASP A 74 -10.18 11.78 1.62
CA ASP A 74 -10.96 11.56 2.84
C ASP A 74 -10.13 10.94 3.96
N ASN A 75 -10.53 11.20 5.21
CA ASN A 75 -9.88 10.67 6.41
C ASN A 75 -8.38 11.01 6.51
N PHE A 76 -7.90 12.04 5.80
CA PHE A 76 -6.53 12.52 5.95
C PHE A 76 -6.28 13.00 7.38
N ARG A 77 -5.20 12.52 8.00
CA ARG A 77 -4.79 12.82 9.37
C ARG A 77 -3.29 12.65 9.56
N LYS A 78 -2.66 13.47 10.41
CA LYS A 78 -1.23 13.39 10.74
C LYS A 78 -1.02 13.19 12.24
N THR A 79 0.04 12.50 12.62
CA THR A 79 0.39 12.29 14.04
C THR A 79 0.81 13.58 14.75
N ILE A 80 1.05 14.66 14.00
CA ILE A 80 1.39 16.00 14.52
C ILE A 80 0.17 16.94 14.59
N ASP A 81 -1.04 16.48 14.25
CA ASP A 81 -2.26 17.29 14.32
C ASP A 81 -2.76 17.40 15.78
N LEU A 82 -1.97 18.08 16.61
CA LEU A 82 -2.15 18.13 18.07
C LEU A 82 -3.40 18.93 18.50
N ALA A 83 -4.04 19.64 17.59
CA ALA A 83 -5.27 20.38 17.86
C ALA A 83 -6.40 19.46 18.39
N ASN A 84 -6.42 18.19 17.97
CA ASN A 84 -7.42 17.19 18.39
C ASN A 84 -7.29 16.76 19.87
N PHE A 85 -6.23 17.19 20.56
CA PHE A 85 -5.95 16.79 21.94
C PHE A 85 -6.19 17.90 22.98
N LYS A 86 -6.57 19.12 22.54
CA LYS A 86 -6.70 20.30 23.42
C LYS A 86 -7.60 20.08 24.64
N ASP A 87 -8.64 19.27 24.51
CA ASP A 87 -9.60 19.00 25.59
C ASP A 87 -9.35 17.67 26.33
N ASN A 88 -8.37 16.87 25.90
CA ASN A 88 -8.09 15.52 26.43
C ASN A 88 -6.80 15.48 27.26
N LYS A 89 -6.83 16.08 28.46
CA LYS A 89 -5.67 16.22 29.37
C LYS A 89 -5.05 14.91 29.89
N VAL A 90 -5.63 13.74 29.58
CA VAL A 90 -5.26 12.45 30.19
C VAL A 90 -4.49 11.52 29.22
N ILE A 91 -4.30 11.91 27.95
CA ILE A 91 -3.74 10.99 26.95
C ILE A 91 -2.22 11.14 26.83
N ASN A 92 -1.52 10.01 26.88
CA ASN A 92 -0.07 9.97 26.73
C ASN A 92 0.36 10.19 25.25
N LEU A 93 0.93 11.36 24.97
CA LEU A 93 1.43 11.76 23.65
C LEU A 93 2.92 11.46 23.42
N ASN A 94 3.58 10.76 24.35
CA ASN A 94 5.01 10.46 24.23
C ASN A 94 5.30 9.76 22.91
N GLY A 95 6.29 10.29 22.19
CA GLY A 95 6.74 9.80 20.90
C GLY A 95 5.78 9.97 19.72
N LEU A 96 4.56 10.51 19.91
CA LEU A 96 3.57 10.64 18.83
C LEU A 96 4.00 11.66 17.77
N ALA A 97 4.52 12.82 18.18
CA ALA A 97 5.02 13.83 17.24
C ALA A 97 6.22 13.31 16.41
N ASN A 98 7.03 12.42 17.00
CA ASN A 98 8.20 11.83 16.38
C ASN A 98 7.88 10.60 15.52
N LEU A 99 6.61 10.19 15.42
CA LEU A 99 6.21 9.12 14.50
C LEU A 99 6.44 9.53 13.05
N ASN A 100 6.32 10.82 12.71
CA ASN A 100 6.37 11.31 11.33
C ASN A 100 5.44 10.50 10.41
N ALA A 101 4.18 10.37 10.80
CA ALA A 101 3.23 9.55 10.07
C ALA A 101 1.92 10.27 9.78
N SER A 102 1.28 9.83 8.70
CA SER A 102 -0.04 10.27 8.28
C SER A 102 -0.82 9.13 7.68
N ALA A 103 -2.12 9.34 7.52
CA ALA A 103 -3.03 8.34 6.99
C ALA A 103 -4.17 8.97 6.21
N SER A 104 -4.69 8.30 5.17
CA SER A 104 -5.92 8.70 4.45
C SER A 104 -6.59 7.55 3.71
N SER A 105 -7.72 7.85 3.05
CA SER A 105 -8.30 7.06 1.97
C SER A 105 -7.47 7.14 0.69
N GLN A 106 -7.92 6.46 -0.37
CA GLN A 106 -7.28 6.51 -1.68
C GLN A 106 -7.28 7.95 -2.22
N PHE A 107 -6.11 8.46 -2.57
CA PHE A 107 -5.95 9.73 -3.26
C PHE A 107 -6.05 9.57 -4.79
N SER A 108 -6.40 10.66 -5.46
CA SER A 108 -6.19 10.90 -6.89
C SER A 108 -4.79 11.50 -7.15
N GLU A 109 -4.41 11.76 -8.40
CA GLU A 109 -3.16 12.46 -8.73
C GLU A 109 -3.07 13.84 -8.10
N ASN A 110 -4.11 14.67 -8.24
CA ASN A 110 -4.17 15.96 -7.54
C ASN A 110 -4.23 15.77 -6.02
N GLY A 111 -4.98 14.77 -5.52
CA GLY A 111 -5.02 14.48 -4.08
C GLY A 111 -3.64 14.12 -3.50
N LEU A 112 -2.81 13.40 -4.26
CA LEU A 112 -1.44 13.07 -3.86
C LEU A 112 -0.57 14.32 -3.72
N ALA A 113 -0.71 15.29 -4.63
CA ALA A 113 -0.02 16.58 -4.53
C ALA A 113 -0.40 17.30 -3.23
N PHE A 114 -1.68 17.32 -2.87
CA PHE A 114 -2.15 17.92 -1.61
C PHE A 114 -1.67 17.16 -0.38
N VAL A 115 -1.59 15.82 -0.44
CA VAL A 115 -0.97 15.01 0.62
C VAL A 115 0.49 15.44 0.83
N LYS A 116 1.28 15.55 -0.25
CA LYS A 116 2.68 16.00 -0.18
C LYS A 116 2.79 17.40 0.44
N GLU A 117 2.00 18.36 -0.03
CA GLU A 117 2.04 19.73 0.53
C GLU A 117 1.59 19.80 1.99
N SER A 118 0.58 19.01 2.39
CA SER A 118 0.10 18.98 3.78
C SER A 118 1.12 18.33 4.73
N ILE A 119 1.89 17.36 4.26
CA ILE A 119 3.01 16.77 5.01
C ILE A 119 4.19 17.75 5.07
N GLY A 120 4.43 18.48 3.98
CA GLY A 120 5.57 19.37 3.80
C GLY A 120 6.80 18.65 3.24
N HIS A 121 7.89 19.41 3.08
CA HIS A 121 9.07 18.98 2.31
C HIS A 121 10.31 18.72 3.17
N ALA A 122 10.17 18.72 4.50
CA ALA A 122 11.29 18.60 5.43
C ALA A 122 11.87 17.18 5.51
N MET A 123 11.12 16.17 5.07
CA MET A 123 11.48 14.75 5.19
C MET A 123 11.14 14.01 3.90
N PRO A 124 11.93 12.98 3.51
CA PRO A 124 11.51 12.05 2.47
C PRO A 124 10.21 11.36 2.88
N ILE A 125 9.26 11.28 1.93
CA ILE A 125 7.95 10.66 2.14
C ILE A 125 7.91 9.28 1.47
N ILE A 126 7.47 8.28 2.22
CA ILE A 126 7.12 6.96 1.69
C ILE A 126 5.61 6.78 1.76
N ILE A 127 4.99 6.56 0.61
CA ILE A 127 3.59 6.13 0.50
C ILE A 127 3.54 4.62 0.77
N VAL A 128 2.78 4.23 1.79
CA VAL A 128 2.55 2.84 2.19
C VAL A 128 1.14 2.45 1.77
N ASP A 129 1.06 1.78 0.63
CA ASP A 129 -0.18 1.29 0.04
C ASP A 129 -0.53 -0.10 0.60
N LEU A 130 -1.67 -0.17 1.30
CA LEU A 130 -2.14 -1.37 1.99
C LEU A 130 -3.14 -2.19 1.18
N ARG A 131 -3.36 -1.85 -0.09
CA ARG A 131 -4.45 -2.41 -0.91
C ARG A 131 -4.02 -3.71 -1.59
N GLN A 132 -4.74 -4.81 -1.37
CA GLN A 132 -4.52 -6.05 -2.13
C GLN A 132 -5.26 -6.02 -3.47
N GLU A 133 -6.39 -5.33 -3.54
CA GLU A 133 -7.14 -5.16 -4.78
C GLU A 133 -6.32 -4.43 -5.84
N SER A 134 -6.42 -4.88 -7.09
CA SER A 134 -5.78 -4.23 -8.23
C SER A 134 -6.35 -2.83 -8.43
N HIS A 135 -5.46 -1.85 -8.52
CA HIS A 135 -5.84 -0.44 -8.67
C HIS A 135 -4.82 0.34 -9.50
N GLY A 136 -5.18 1.55 -9.88
CA GLY A 136 -4.34 2.43 -10.68
C GLY A 136 -5.05 3.73 -11.01
N PHE A 137 -4.58 4.42 -12.03
CA PHE A 137 -5.05 5.75 -12.39
C PHE A 137 -5.35 5.85 -13.88
N ILE A 138 -6.48 6.50 -14.21
CA ILE A 138 -6.84 6.94 -15.55
C ILE A 138 -6.89 8.47 -15.53
N ASN A 139 -5.97 9.15 -16.24
CA ASN A 139 -5.89 10.62 -16.24
C ASN A 139 -5.86 11.23 -14.83
N GLY A 140 -5.19 10.55 -13.90
CA GLY A 140 -5.13 10.92 -12.48
C GLY A 140 -6.37 10.58 -11.64
N VAL A 141 -7.45 10.07 -12.22
CA VAL A 141 -8.61 9.51 -11.50
C VAL A 141 -8.24 8.14 -10.95
N ALA A 142 -8.37 7.92 -9.64
CA ALA A 142 -8.05 6.66 -9.01
C ALA A 142 -9.16 5.63 -9.26
N ILE A 143 -8.79 4.44 -9.74
CA ILE A 143 -9.70 3.33 -10.08
C ILE A 143 -9.26 2.03 -9.42
N SER A 144 -10.17 1.06 -9.30
CA SER A 144 -9.81 -0.31 -8.91
C SER A 144 -10.74 -1.35 -9.53
N TRP A 145 -10.24 -2.57 -9.69
CA TRP A 145 -11.03 -3.72 -10.09
C TRP A 145 -11.53 -4.46 -8.86
N VAL A 146 -12.85 -4.50 -8.69
CA VAL A 146 -13.49 -5.09 -7.52
C VAL A 146 -14.40 -6.24 -7.94
N ASP A 147 -14.38 -7.31 -7.17
CA ASP A 147 -15.49 -8.27 -7.14
C ASP A 147 -16.59 -7.76 -6.19
N ASN A 148 -17.60 -8.58 -5.93
CA ASN A 148 -18.70 -8.21 -5.04
C ASN A 148 -18.27 -7.92 -3.59
N HIS A 149 -17.04 -8.28 -3.19
CA HIS A 149 -16.55 -8.16 -1.81
C HIS A 149 -15.22 -7.40 -1.68
N ASN A 150 -14.70 -6.84 -2.77
CA ASN A 150 -13.35 -6.27 -2.86
C ASN A 150 -12.22 -7.27 -2.49
N LYS A 151 -12.35 -8.53 -2.92
CA LYS A 151 -11.46 -9.66 -2.60
C LYS A 151 -10.94 -10.40 -3.83
N ALA A 152 -10.93 -9.73 -4.98
CA ALA A 152 -10.54 -10.30 -6.27
C ALA A 152 -9.19 -11.04 -6.23
N ASN A 153 -8.25 -10.47 -5.46
CA ASN A 153 -6.88 -10.95 -5.33
C ASN A 153 -6.61 -11.73 -4.04
N LYS A 154 -7.66 -12.12 -3.30
CA LYS A 154 -7.48 -12.89 -2.06
C LYS A 154 -6.76 -14.21 -2.35
N GLY A 155 -5.72 -14.49 -1.56
CA GLY A 155 -4.89 -15.68 -1.65
C GLY A 155 -3.77 -15.60 -2.68
N LEU A 156 -3.61 -14.48 -3.39
CA LEU A 156 -2.45 -14.24 -4.24
C LEU A 156 -1.23 -13.82 -3.41
N THR A 157 -0.04 -14.12 -3.91
CA THR A 157 1.22 -13.55 -3.42
C THR A 157 1.31 -12.07 -3.78
N LYS A 158 2.23 -11.33 -3.16
CA LYS A 158 2.45 -9.91 -3.48
C LYS A 158 2.82 -9.72 -4.95
N GLU A 159 3.69 -10.57 -5.48
CA GLU A 159 4.16 -10.53 -6.86
C GLU A 159 2.99 -10.79 -7.82
N ALA A 160 2.14 -11.79 -7.52
CA ALA A 160 0.97 -12.09 -8.33
C ALA A 160 -0.08 -10.96 -8.28
N VAL A 161 -0.25 -10.26 -7.16
CA VAL A 161 -1.09 -9.06 -7.05
C VAL A 161 -0.59 -7.96 -7.99
N LEU A 162 0.73 -7.68 -7.98
CA LEU A 162 1.32 -6.65 -8.82
C LEU A 162 1.23 -7.01 -10.32
N THR A 163 1.40 -8.29 -10.67
CA THR A 163 1.25 -8.76 -12.05
C THR A 163 -0.19 -8.65 -12.54
N ASP A 164 -1.18 -9.05 -11.72
CA ASP A 164 -2.60 -8.89 -12.05
C ASP A 164 -2.97 -7.42 -12.25
N GLU A 165 -2.51 -6.54 -11.35
CA GLU A 165 -2.75 -5.09 -11.43
C GLU A 165 -2.20 -4.47 -12.72
N ASN A 166 -0.93 -4.72 -13.02
CA ASN A 166 -0.30 -4.17 -14.22
C ASN A 166 -0.92 -4.74 -15.51
N THR A 167 -1.22 -6.04 -15.54
CA THR A 167 -1.90 -6.68 -16.68
C THR A 167 -3.27 -6.03 -16.93
N ARG A 168 -4.06 -5.79 -15.87
CA ARG A 168 -5.37 -5.15 -15.98
C ARG A 168 -5.28 -3.71 -16.45
N LEU A 169 -4.32 -2.96 -15.93
CA LEU A 169 -4.12 -1.56 -16.30
C LEU A 169 -3.70 -1.44 -17.77
N GLN A 170 -2.77 -2.29 -18.24
CA GLN A 170 -2.32 -2.33 -19.64
C GLN A 170 -3.43 -2.78 -20.60
N GLY A 171 -4.41 -3.55 -20.12
CA GLY A 171 -5.59 -3.94 -20.90
C GLY A 171 -6.56 -2.79 -21.20
N ILE A 172 -6.41 -1.62 -20.58
CA ILE A 172 -7.25 -0.44 -20.88
C ILE A 172 -6.77 0.22 -22.18
N LEU A 173 -7.66 0.30 -23.17
CA LEU A 173 -7.37 0.97 -24.44
C LEU A 173 -7.34 2.49 -24.29
N LEU A 174 -6.22 3.09 -24.70
CA LEU A 174 -6.09 4.54 -24.80
C LEU A 174 -7.01 5.10 -25.89
N ASN A 175 -7.48 6.33 -25.70
CA ASN A 175 -8.31 7.08 -26.63
C ASN A 175 -9.67 6.44 -26.97
N LYS A 176 -10.09 5.43 -26.20
CA LYS A 176 -11.42 4.80 -26.32
C LYS A 176 -12.23 5.04 -25.04
N PRO A 177 -13.53 5.35 -25.14
CA PRO A 177 -14.34 5.59 -23.95
C PRO A 177 -14.45 4.31 -23.12
N ILE A 178 -14.30 4.46 -21.80
CA ILE A 178 -14.61 3.45 -20.79
C ILE A 178 -15.76 3.97 -19.93
N TYR A 179 -16.75 3.11 -19.70
CA TYR A 179 -17.95 3.43 -18.94
C TYR A 179 -17.86 2.78 -17.56
N ILE A 180 -17.92 3.60 -16.52
CA ILE A 180 -17.83 3.18 -15.11
C ILE A 180 -19.07 3.71 -14.40
N GLY A 181 -20.14 2.89 -14.34
CA GLY A 181 -21.46 3.39 -13.96
C GLY A 181 -21.91 4.47 -14.95
N ASP A 182 -22.32 5.62 -14.44
CA ASP A 182 -22.77 6.77 -15.25
C ASP A 182 -21.61 7.66 -15.73
N ILE A 183 -20.38 7.36 -15.35
CA ILE A 183 -19.20 8.17 -15.68
C ILE A 183 -18.51 7.59 -16.92
N THR A 184 -18.26 8.44 -17.91
CA THR A 184 -17.42 8.12 -19.06
C THR A 184 -16.04 8.74 -18.90
N LEU A 185 -14.99 7.92 -18.99
CA LEU A 185 -13.61 8.38 -19.07
C LEU A 185 -13.05 8.07 -20.46
N ILE A 186 -12.20 8.94 -20.99
CA ILE A 186 -11.40 8.67 -22.19
C ILE A 186 -9.94 8.60 -21.74
N PRO A 187 -9.36 7.41 -21.56
CA PRO A 187 -7.99 7.26 -21.09
C PRO A 187 -6.99 7.91 -22.05
N LYS A 188 -6.19 8.84 -21.53
CA LYS A 188 -5.05 9.47 -22.20
C LYS A 188 -3.74 9.10 -21.50
N LYS A 189 -3.80 8.90 -20.18
CA LYS A 189 -2.70 8.53 -19.30
C LYS A 189 -3.15 7.37 -18.40
N LEU A 190 -2.32 6.34 -18.30
CA LEU A 190 -2.51 5.19 -17.41
C LEU A 190 -1.28 5.03 -16.53
N GLU A 191 -1.48 4.92 -15.22
CA GLU A 191 -0.39 4.79 -14.25
C GLU A 191 -0.78 3.83 -13.13
N ASN A 192 0.17 2.99 -12.72
CA ASN A 192 0.06 2.32 -11.43
C ASN A 192 0.50 3.30 -10.33
N GLU A 193 0.15 3.00 -9.09
CA GLU A 193 0.39 3.94 -7.99
C GLU A 193 1.88 4.19 -7.75
N LYS A 194 2.73 3.16 -7.89
CA LYS A 194 4.18 3.31 -7.80
C LYS A 194 4.70 4.40 -8.74
N LYS A 195 4.33 4.34 -10.02
CA LYS A 195 4.77 5.31 -11.03
C LYS A 195 4.27 6.72 -10.72
N LEU A 196 3.01 6.85 -10.31
CA LEU A 196 2.45 8.14 -9.91
C LEU A 196 3.17 8.71 -8.69
N VAL A 197 3.41 7.90 -7.65
CA VAL A 197 4.10 8.36 -6.43
C VAL A 197 5.53 8.81 -6.73
N GLN A 198 6.23 8.07 -7.58
CA GLN A 198 7.60 8.42 -8.00
C GLN A 198 7.67 9.70 -8.84
N SER A 199 6.61 10.08 -9.57
CA SER A 199 6.59 11.35 -10.32
C SER A 199 6.48 12.59 -9.42
N TYR A 200 6.18 12.40 -8.14
CA TYR A 200 6.16 13.44 -7.11
C TYR A 200 7.38 13.36 -6.17
N ASP A 201 8.48 12.72 -6.57
CA ASP A 201 9.70 12.54 -5.76
C ASP A 201 9.45 11.86 -4.40
N MET A 202 8.44 11.00 -4.34
CA MET A 202 8.14 10.20 -3.16
C MET A 202 8.48 8.73 -3.40
N SER A 203 8.78 8.02 -2.33
CA SER A 203 9.04 6.58 -2.36
C SER A 203 7.74 5.81 -2.15
N TYR A 204 7.70 4.55 -2.60
CA TYR A 204 6.49 3.73 -2.60
C TYR A 204 6.76 2.34 -2.00
N MET A 205 5.86 1.88 -1.14
CA MET A 205 5.86 0.56 -0.53
C MET A 205 4.48 -0.08 -0.62
N ARG A 206 4.38 -1.26 -1.24
CA ARG A 206 3.14 -2.04 -1.35
C ARG A 206 3.10 -3.17 -0.34
N ILE A 207 2.11 -3.17 0.55
CA ILE A 207 1.82 -4.24 1.52
C ILE A 207 0.39 -4.74 1.28
N PRO A 208 0.18 -5.73 0.41
CA PRO A 208 -1.15 -6.10 -0.04
C PRO A 208 -1.92 -6.84 1.04
N VAL A 209 -2.90 -6.16 1.66
CA VAL A 209 -3.81 -6.76 2.66
C VAL A 209 -5.24 -6.77 2.15
N THR A 210 -5.87 -7.94 2.23
CA THR A 210 -7.27 -8.17 1.84
C THR A 210 -8.19 -7.19 2.57
N ASP A 211 -9.15 -6.62 1.85
CA ASP A 211 -10.11 -5.70 2.45
C ASP A 211 -10.94 -6.37 3.56
N ASN A 212 -11.18 -5.60 4.64
CA ASN A 212 -11.85 -6.02 5.87
C ASN A 212 -11.22 -7.18 6.66
N GLU A 213 -10.06 -7.72 6.27
CA GLU A 213 -9.37 -8.79 7.00
C GLU A 213 -8.16 -8.22 7.78
N ILE A 214 -7.44 -9.10 8.47
CA ILE A 214 -6.15 -8.79 9.10
C ILE A 214 -5.00 -9.13 8.14
N PRO A 215 -3.82 -8.48 8.23
CA PRO A 215 -2.64 -8.98 7.56
C PRO A 215 -2.33 -10.41 8.03
N ASN A 216 -1.90 -11.27 7.10
CA ASN A 216 -1.33 -12.56 7.47
C ASN A 216 0.07 -12.36 8.10
N ASN A 217 0.62 -13.41 8.71
CA ASN A 217 1.89 -13.29 9.44
C ASN A 217 3.05 -12.86 8.52
N ASP A 218 3.07 -13.32 7.26
CA ASP A 218 4.11 -12.93 6.29
C ASP A 218 4.06 -11.44 5.98
N MET A 219 2.88 -10.84 5.86
CA MET A 219 2.72 -9.39 5.65
C MET A 219 3.05 -8.58 6.91
N VAL A 220 2.83 -9.13 8.11
CA VAL A 220 3.30 -8.51 9.36
C VAL A 220 4.83 -8.54 9.43
N ASP A 221 5.47 -9.67 9.13
CA ASP A 221 6.93 -9.79 9.06
C ASP A 221 7.52 -8.84 8.01
N TYR A 222 6.89 -8.77 6.83
CA TYR A 222 7.29 -7.86 5.77
C TYR A 222 7.23 -6.39 6.19
N PHE A 223 6.15 -6.01 6.89
CA PHE A 223 5.99 -4.66 7.45
C PHE A 223 7.06 -4.34 8.51
N ILE A 224 7.34 -5.26 9.44
CA ILE A 224 8.39 -5.08 10.45
C ILE A 224 9.74 -4.88 9.78
N LYS A 225 10.09 -5.72 8.80
CA LYS A 225 11.34 -5.61 8.04
C LYS A 225 11.44 -4.25 7.35
N PHE A 226 10.36 -3.80 6.71
CA PHE A 226 10.28 -2.48 6.11
C PHE A 226 10.55 -1.37 7.14
N VAL A 227 9.82 -1.37 8.27
CA VAL A 227 9.96 -0.35 9.33
C VAL A 227 11.38 -0.31 9.92
N ASN A 228 12.02 -1.48 10.08
CA ASN A 228 13.40 -1.57 10.57
C ASN A 228 14.44 -1.09 9.56
N SER A 229 14.11 -1.09 8.27
CA SER A 229 14.99 -0.60 7.20
C SER A 229 14.89 0.90 6.94
N LEU A 230 13.97 1.60 7.63
CA LEU A 230 13.75 3.03 7.43
C LEU A 230 14.96 3.86 7.84
N LEU A 231 15.31 4.83 7.00
CA LEU A 231 16.25 5.86 7.35
C LEU A 231 15.65 6.76 8.45
N PRO A 232 16.49 7.33 9.34
CA PRO A 232 16.06 8.37 10.26
C PRO A 232 15.35 9.51 9.52
N ASN A 233 14.40 10.18 10.18
CA ASN A 233 13.66 11.33 9.62
C ASN A 233 12.89 11.03 8.32
N THR A 234 12.32 9.84 8.20
CA THR A 234 11.42 9.48 7.09
C THR A 234 9.97 9.65 7.50
N TRP A 235 9.15 10.24 6.62
CA TRP A 235 7.70 10.34 6.80
C TRP A 235 6.96 9.18 6.14
N LEU A 236 6.04 8.53 6.86
CA LEU A 236 5.18 7.47 6.31
C LEU A 236 3.75 7.95 6.09
N HIS A 237 3.23 7.76 4.88
CA HIS A 237 1.82 8.00 4.59
C HIS A 237 1.11 6.69 4.30
N PHE A 238 0.28 6.23 5.23
CA PHE A 238 -0.47 4.98 5.11
C PHE A 238 -1.81 5.22 4.43
N HIS A 239 -2.17 4.40 3.44
CA HIS A 239 -3.52 4.46 2.90
C HIS A 239 -4.07 3.08 2.55
N CYS A 240 -5.38 3.05 2.41
CA CYS A 240 -6.11 1.97 1.77
C CYS A 240 -7.30 2.60 1.05
N LYS A 241 -8.26 1.80 0.57
CA LYS A 241 -9.44 2.35 -0.13
C LYS A 241 -10.14 3.47 0.65
N ALA A 242 -10.47 3.25 1.92
CA ALA A 242 -11.28 4.18 2.73
C ALA A 242 -10.51 4.92 3.82
N GLY A 243 -9.25 4.54 4.12
CA GLY A 243 -8.48 5.17 5.19
C GLY A 243 -8.85 4.75 6.61
N VAL A 244 -9.65 3.69 6.75
CA VAL A 244 -10.25 3.26 8.02
C VAL A 244 -9.57 2.00 8.57
N GLY A 245 -9.96 0.80 8.11
CA GLY A 245 -9.57 -0.47 8.74
C GLY A 245 -8.09 -0.82 8.60
N ARG A 246 -7.63 -1.09 7.37
CA ARG A 246 -6.21 -1.41 7.07
C ARG A 246 -5.29 -0.26 7.49
N THR A 247 -5.62 0.97 7.08
CA THR A 247 -4.86 2.17 7.42
C THR A 247 -4.67 2.34 8.92
N THR A 248 -5.74 2.26 9.72
CA THR A 248 -5.60 2.38 11.18
C THR A 248 -4.84 1.20 11.77
N THR A 249 -4.98 -0.01 11.22
CA THR A 249 -4.23 -1.20 11.67
C THR A 249 -2.72 -0.96 11.56
N PHE A 250 -2.24 -0.51 10.41
CA PHE A 250 -0.81 -0.35 10.17
C PHE A 250 -0.21 0.87 10.87
N ILE A 251 -0.93 2.01 10.94
CA ILE A 251 -0.40 3.16 11.68
C ILE A 251 -0.36 2.89 13.20
N VAL A 252 -1.32 2.13 13.75
CA VAL A 252 -1.29 1.67 15.15
C VAL A 252 -0.13 0.69 15.37
N MET A 253 0.08 -0.27 14.48
CA MET A 253 1.22 -1.19 14.56
C MET A 253 2.56 -0.43 14.48
N TYR A 254 2.67 0.55 13.59
CA TYR A 254 3.84 1.42 13.50
C TYR A 254 4.08 2.17 14.82
N ASP A 255 3.02 2.72 15.40
CA ASP A 255 3.08 3.41 16.67
C ASP A 255 3.57 2.48 17.80
N MET A 256 3.05 1.26 17.87
CA MET A 256 3.51 0.24 18.83
C MET A 256 4.99 -0.09 18.67
N MET A 257 5.47 -0.26 17.44
CA MET A 257 6.89 -0.55 17.19
C MET A 257 7.80 0.56 17.71
N LYS A 258 7.34 1.82 17.71
CA LYS A 258 8.14 2.97 18.17
C LYS A 258 7.96 3.28 19.66
N ASN A 259 6.78 3.03 20.22
CA ASN A 259 6.38 3.58 21.51
C ASN A 259 5.85 2.59 22.55
N ALA A 260 5.62 1.31 22.21
CA ALA A 260 4.94 0.36 23.12
C ALA A 260 5.66 0.14 24.46
N LYS A 261 6.98 0.35 24.53
CA LYS A 261 7.76 0.26 25.78
C LYS A 261 7.43 1.36 26.79
N ASN A 262 6.94 2.51 26.31
CA ASN A 262 6.71 3.72 27.12
C ASN A 262 5.25 4.20 27.11
N VAL A 263 4.39 3.60 26.27
CA VAL A 263 3.00 4.03 26.07
C VAL A 263 2.09 2.80 26.11
N SER A 264 1.00 2.91 26.86
CA SER A 264 0.04 1.83 27.03
C SER A 264 -0.68 1.51 25.71
N LEU A 265 -1.16 0.27 25.55
CA LEU A 265 -2.02 -0.11 24.42
C LEU A 265 -3.24 0.82 24.31
N GLN A 266 -3.85 1.17 25.44
CA GLN A 266 -5.04 2.00 25.48
C GLN A 266 -4.75 3.43 25.01
N ASP A 267 -3.62 4.01 25.41
CA ASP A 267 -3.21 5.35 24.98
C ASP A 267 -2.86 5.39 23.49
N ILE A 268 -2.11 4.39 22.99
CA ILE A 268 -1.82 4.26 21.56
C ILE A 268 -3.14 4.17 20.78
N MET A 269 -4.10 3.37 21.23
CA MET A 269 -5.37 3.28 20.52
C MET A 269 -6.17 4.59 20.60
N ASN A 270 -6.30 5.17 21.80
CA ASN A 270 -7.08 6.40 22.03
C ASN A 270 -6.53 7.57 21.22
N ARG A 271 -5.20 7.76 21.18
CA ARG A 271 -4.61 8.86 20.41
C ARG A 271 -4.80 8.70 18.91
N GLN A 272 -4.75 7.47 18.40
CA GLN A 272 -5.04 7.20 16.99
C GLN A 272 -6.53 7.40 16.67
N VAL A 273 -7.45 7.12 17.61
CA VAL A 273 -8.87 7.44 17.47
C VAL A 273 -9.12 8.95 17.44
N LEU A 274 -8.48 9.72 18.34
CA LEU A 274 -8.61 11.18 18.36
C LEU A 274 -8.07 11.85 17.10
N LEU A 275 -7.09 11.24 16.44
CA LEU A 275 -6.63 11.69 15.13
C LEU A 275 -7.60 11.37 13.98
N GLY A 276 -8.71 10.66 14.24
CA GLY A 276 -9.70 10.24 13.24
C GLY A 276 -9.56 8.78 12.79
N GLY A 277 -8.73 7.99 13.47
CA GLY A 277 -8.61 6.55 13.22
C GLY A 277 -9.78 5.74 13.80
N LYS A 278 -9.96 4.52 13.29
CA LYS A 278 -10.94 3.57 13.84
C LYS A 278 -10.46 2.98 15.17
N ASN A 279 -11.36 2.85 16.14
CA ASN A 279 -11.06 2.08 17.35
C ASN A 279 -10.99 0.58 17.01
N LEU A 280 -9.79 0.00 17.03
CA LEU A 280 -9.56 -1.40 16.66
C LEU A 280 -9.78 -2.38 17.82
N LEU A 281 -10.00 -1.88 19.04
CA LEU A 281 -10.20 -2.69 20.24
C LEU A 281 -11.69 -2.84 20.61
N ARG A 282 -12.58 -2.06 19.97
CA ARG A 282 -14.03 -2.16 20.15
C ARG A 282 -14.62 -3.06 19.10
N ASP A 283 -15.63 -3.81 19.53
CA ASP A 283 -16.42 -4.62 18.62
C ASP A 283 -17.46 -3.78 17.90
N GLU A 284 -17.68 -4.08 16.62
CA GLU A 284 -18.78 -3.53 15.83
C GLU A 284 -19.77 -4.66 15.59
N GLN A 285 -21.01 -4.49 16.05
CA GLN A 285 -22.07 -5.52 15.98
C GLN A 285 -22.23 -6.15 14.59
N LEU A 286 -21.98 -5.40 13.52
CA LEU A 286 -22.09 -5.88 12.13
C LEU A 286 -20.90 -6.72 11.65
N LEU A 287 -19.78 -6.71 12.37
CA LEU A 287 -18.50 -7.31 11.95
C LEU A 287 -17.85 -8.19 13.01
N MET A 288 -18.59 -8.58 14.07
CA MET A 288 -18.12 -9.28 15.28
C MET A 288 -16.86 -10.14 15.05
N ASN A 289 -16.95 -11.24 14.30
CA ASN A 289 -15.81 -12.13 14.08
C ASN A 289 -14.56 -11.46 13.48
N ARG A 290 -14.71 -10.49 12.57
CA ARG A 290 -13.59 -9.78 11.92
C ARG A 290 -13.02 -8.70 12.83
N SER A 291 -13.88 -7.99 13.56
CA SER A 291 -13.49 -6.99 14.55
C SER A 291 -12.73 -7.65 15.71
N GLU A 292 -13.20 -8.80 16.19
CA GLU A 292 -12.52 -9.63 17.20
C GLU A 292 -11.15 -10.12 16.72
N GLN A 293 -11.04 -10.65 15.49
CA GLN A 293 -9.76 -11.07 14.92
C GLN A 293 -8.75 -9.91 14.87
N ARG A 294 -9.21 -8.72 14.47
CA ARG A 294 -8.35 -7.52 14.44
C ARG A 294 -7.95 -7.08 15.85
N ALA A 295 -8.88 -7.05 16.80
CA ALA A 295 -8.56 -6.74 18.19
C ALA A 295 -7.54 -7.73 18.78
N LYS A 296 -7.69 -9.03 18.47
CA LYS A 296 -6.73 -10.08 18.88
C LYS A 296 -5.36 -9.86 18.26
N LEU A 297 -5.28 -9.52 16.96
CA LEU A 297 -4.02 -9.15 16.31
C LEU A 297 -3.36 -7.97 17.04
N ILE A 298 -4.09 -6.87 17.24
CA ILE A 298 -3.56 -5.64 17.85
C ILE A 298 -3.05 -5.89 19.27
N LYS A 299 -3.80 -6.61 20.11
CA LYS A 299 -3.37 -6.99 21.47
C LYS A 299 -2.10 -7.83 21.46
N ARG A 300 -2.02 -8.83 20.58
CA ARG A 300 -0.83 -9.69 20.47
C ARG A 300 0.36 -8.94 19.89
N PHE A 301 0.16 -8.07 18.91
CA PHE A 301 1.22 -7.26 18.31
C PHE A 301 1.80 -6.24 19.30
N TYR A 302 0.95 -5.65 20.14
CA TYR A 302 1.42 -4.82 21.26
C TYR A 302 2.32 -5.62 22.20
N ARG A 303 1.88 -6.81 22.63
CA ARG A 303 2.67 -7.70 23.50
C ARG A 303 4.01 -8.06 22.86
N TYR A 304 4.01 -8.40 21.57
CA TYR A 304 5.23 -8.63 20.79
C TYR A 304 6.19 -7.42 20.83
N CYS A 305 5.68 -6.19 20.64
CA CYS A 305 6.52 -4.98 20.70
C CYS A 305 7.06 -4.68 22.10
N VAL A 306 6.29 -4.96 23.15
CA VAL A 306 6.72 -4.78 24.56
C VAL A 306 7.81 -5.78 24.92
N GLU A 307 7.62 -7.06 24.57
CA GLU A 307 8.57 -8.14 24.86
C GLU A 307 9.82 -8.08 23.97
N ASN A 308 9.78 -7.37 22.84
CA ASN A 308 10.90 -7.27 21.94
C ASN A 308 12.11 -6.56 22.58
N ASN A 309 13.25 -7.24 22.60
CA ASN A 309 14.52 -6.75 23.14
C ASN A 309 15.69 -6.91 22.16
N ASP A 310 15.44 -7.37 20.94
CA ASP A 310 16.46 -7.71 19.94
C ASP A 310 16.39 -6.84 18.67
N ASN A 311 15.71 -5.70 18.74
CA ASN A 311 15.42 -4.80 17.60
C ASN A 311 14.64 -5.51 16.48
N PHE A 312 13.63 -6.30 16.87
CA PHE A 312 12.79 -7.10 15.99
C PHE A 312 13.56 -8.06 15.07
N LYS A 313 14.69 -8.61 15.55
CA LYS A 313 15.37 -9.73 14.87
C LYS A 313 14.54 -11.01 14.92
N THR A 314 13.89 -11.26 16.06
CA THR A 314 12.85 -12.28 16.18
C THR A 314 11.62 -11.79 15.43
N THR A 315 11.26 -12.47 14.34
CA THR A 315 10.12 -12.08 13.51
C THR A 315 8.80 -12.30 14.25
N TRP A 316 7.75 -11.62 13.82
CA TRP A 316 6.41 -11.83 14.35
C TRP A 316 5.96 -13.28 14.18
N SER A 317 6.21 -13.88 13.01
CA SER A 317 5.88 -15.29 12.77
C SER A 317 6.62 -16.25 13.73
N GLN A 318 7.89 -15.95 14.05
CA GLN A 318 8.66 -16.72 15.04
C GLN A 318 8.07 -16.58 16.45
N TRP A 319 7.82 -15.34 16.88
CA TRP A 319 7.26 -15.06 18.21
C TRP A 319 5.87 -15.69 18.39
N ILE A 320 5.00 -15.61 17.37
CA ILE A 320 3.66 -16.21 17.41
C ILE A 320 3.70 -17.74 17.56
N ARG A 321 4.69 -18.41 16.96
CA ARG A 321 4.85 -19.88 17.12
C ARG A 321 5.19 -20.26 18.55
N GLN A 322 5.98 -19.44 19.25
CA GLN A 322 6.37 -19.66 20.64
C GLN A 322 5.25 -19.31 21.63
N HIS A 323 4.29 -18.48 21.22
CA HIS A 323 3.19 -17.99 22.05
C HIS A 323 1.82 -18.49 21.55
N ARG A 324 1.76 -19.76 21.13
CA ARG A 324 0.52 -20.45 20.77
C ARG A 324 -0.22 -20.88 22.05
N ASN A 325 -1.01 -19.97 22.62
CA ASN A 325 -2.12 -20.27 23.51
C ASN A 325 -3.42 -19.71 22.92
#